data_AF-A0A349MDS4-F1
#
_entry.id   AF-A0A349MDS4-F1
#
_cell.length_a   1.000
_cell.length_b   1.000
_cell.length_c   1.000
_cell.angle_alpha   90.00
_cell.angle_beta   90.00
_cell.angle_gamma   90.00
#
_symmetry.space_group_name_H-M   'P 1'
#
loop_
_entity.id
_entity.type
_entity.pdbx_description
1 polymer ?
#
loop_
_entity_poly.entity_id
_entity_poly.type
_entity_poly.pdbx_seq_one_letter_code
_entity_poly.pdbx_strand_id
1 'polypeptide(L)' 'MTVDDAHAFFEAIPKIHRITSTLQAVGLGYITLGQQSTTLSGGEAQRVKLASELARVGTGNTLYI' A
#
# COMPACT_ATOMS: atom_id res chain seq x y z
N MET A 1 -2.95 -14.34 0.40
CA MET A 1 -2.11 -13.62 -0.58
C MET A 1 -1.61 -12.35 0.09
N THR A 2 -0.31 -12.30 0.37
CA THR A 2 0.33 -11.11 0.94
C THR A 2 0.40 -9.99 -0.10
N VAL A 3 0.76 -8.78 0.33
CA VAL A 3 1.04 -7.67 -0.60
C VAL A 3 2.22 -8.02 -1.50
N ASP A 4 3.26 -8.68 -0.98
CA ASP A 4 4.41 -9.14 -1.76
C ASP A 4 3.99 -10.15 -2.83
N ASP A 5 3.16 -11.15 -2.46
CA ASP A 5 2.61 -12.12 -3.42
C ASP A 5 1.77 -11.41 -4.49
N ALA A 6 0.93 -10.47 -4.08
CA ALA A 6 0.05 -9.72 -4.97
C ALA A 6 0.83 -8.80 -5.92
N HIS A 7 1.93 -8.22 -5.45
CA HIS A 7 2.78 -7.35 -6.25
C HIS A 7 3.37 -8.10 -7.44
N ALA A 8 3.92 -9.29 -7.18
CA ALA A 8 4.43 -10.18 -8.21
C ALA A 8 3.30 -10.73 -9.11
N PHE A 9 2.19 -11.16 -8.52
CA PHE A 9 1.07 -11.73 -9.27
C PHE A 9 0.41 -10.74 -10.24
N PHE A 10 0.31 -9.46 -9.85
CA PHE A 10 -0.35 -8.42 -10.64
C PHE A 10 0.60 -7.57 -11.48
N GLU A 11 1.84 -7.99 -11.72
CA GLU A 11 2.83 -7.27 -12.54
C GLU A 11 2.26 -6.86 -13.92
N ALA A 12 1.50 -7.74 -14.56
CA ALA A 12 0.87 -7.48 -15.85
C ALA A 12 -0.36 -6.54 -15.80
N ILE A 13 -0.79 -6.10 -14.61
CA ILE A 13 -1.93 -5.19 -14.40
C ILE A 13 -1.44 -3.89 -13.76
N PRO A 14 -1.02 -2.88 -14.56
CA PRO A 14 -0.32 -1.69 -14.05
C PRO A 14 -1.06 -0.95 -12.93
N LYS A 15 -2.40 -0.91 -13.01
CA LYS A 15 -3.24 -0.23 -12.01
C LYS A 15 -3.14 -0.90 -10.64
N ILE A 16 -3.11 -2.23 -10.58
CA ILE A 16 -3.02 -2.98 -9.32
C ILE A 16 -1.56 -3.06 -8.85
N HIS A 17 -0.63 -3.26 -9.78
CA HIS A 17 0.81 -3.26 -9.49
C HIS A 17 1.27 -1.95 -8.83
N ARG A 18 0.74 -0.80 -9.27
CA ARG A 18 1.03 0.49 -8.63
C ARG A 18 0.57 0.56 -7.16
N ILE A 19 -0.59 0.00 -6.83
CA ILE A 19 -1.14 0.01 -5.46
C ILE A 19 -0.32 -0.92 -4.56
N THR A 20 0.01 -2.11 -5.04
CA THR A 20 0.82 -3.08 -4.27
C THR A 20 2.26 -2.59 -4.09
N SER A 21 2.82 -1.91 -5.09
CA SER A 21 4.14 -1.28 -5.02
C SER A 21 4.21 -0.18 -3.94
N THR A 22 3.18 0.67 -3.81
CA THR A 22 3.18 1.70 -2.75
C THR A 22 3.02 1.09 -1.35
N LEU A 23 2.23 0.02 -1.20
CA LEU A 23 2.13 -0.71 0.05
C LEU A 23 3.45 -1.39 0.44
N GLN A 24 4.19 -1.96 -0.52
CA GLN A 24 5.54 -2.48 -0.29
C GLN A 24 6.52 -1.37 0.12
N ALA A 25 6.48 -0.22 -0.57
CA ALA A 25 7.39 0.90 -0.30
C ALA A 25 7.27 1.46 1.12
N VAL A 26 6.08 1.37 1.74
CA VAL A 26 5.88 1.75 3.15
C VAL A 26 6.14 0.58 4.13
N GLY A 27 6.58 -0.58 3.65
CA GLY A 27 6.94 -1.73 4.48
C GLY A 27 5.75 -2.56 4.96
N LEU A 28 4.68 -2.67 4.15
CA LEU A 28 3.50 -3.51 4.42
C LEU A 28 3.45 -4.79 3.56
N GLY A 29 4.58 -5.20 2.97
CA GLY A 29 4.68 -6.38 2.11
C GLY A 29 4.08 -7.67 2.70
N TYR A 30 4.25 -7.86 4.01
CA TYR A 30 3.81 -9.04 4.76
C TYR A 30 2.30 -9.08 5.07
N ILE A 31 1.58 -7.98 4.93
CA ILE A 31 0.15 -7.93 5.24
C ILE A 31 -0.64 -8.73 4.19
N THR A 32 -1.68 -9.44 4.62
CA THR A 32 -2.54 -10.19 3.71
C THR A 32 -3.65 -9.30 3.14
N LEU A 33 -3.87 -9.36 1.83
CA LEU A 33 -5.03 -8.69 1.21
C LEU A 33 -6.33 -9.24 1.80
N GLY A 34 -7.22 -8.35 2.25
CA GLY A 34 -8.47 -8.72 2.92
C GLY A 34 -8.35 -8.90 4.44
N GLN A 35 -7.17 -8.67 5.03
CA GLN A 35 -7.03 -8.59 6.48
C GLN A 35 -7.95 -7.49 7.04
N GLN A 36 -8.67 -7.81 8.12
CA GLN A 36 -9.59 -6.87 8.75
C GLN A 36 -8.83 -5.66 9.31
N SER A 37 -9.31 -4.45 9.04
CA SER A 37 -8.65 -3.22 9.50
C SER A 37 -8.52 -3.13 11.03
N THR A 38 -9.41 -3.80 11.78
CA THR A 38 -9.39 -3.85 13.25
C THR A 38 -8.23 -4.67 13.82
N THR A 39 -7.58 -5.51 13.01
CA THR A 39 -6.44 -6.33 13.45
C THR A 39 -5.09 -5.70 13.10
N LEU A 40 -5.09 -4.56 12.40
CA LEU A 40 -3.87 -3.79 12.14
C LEU A 40 -3.43 -3.05 13.40
N SER A 41 -2.14 -3.06 13.66
CA SER A 41 -1.52 -2.14 14.62
C SER A 41 -1.72 -0.68 14.19
N GLY A 42 -1.64 0.24 15.14
CA GLY A 42 -1.74 1.68 14.84
C GLY A 42 -0.72 2.15 13.80
N GLY A 43 0.51 1.64 13.86
CA GLY A 43 1.56 1.95 12.89
C GLY A 43 1.31 1.36 11.50
N GLU A 44 0.67 0.20 11.39
CA GLU A 44 0.23 -0.36 10.11
C GLU A 44 -0.90 0.46 9.51
N ALA A 45 -1.92 0.80 10.30
CA ALA A 45 -3.03 1.64 9.85
C ALA A 45 -2.54 3.00 9.33
N GLN A 46 -1.56 3.61 10.00
CA GLN A 46 -0.94 4.85 9.56
C GLN A 46 -0.21 4.68 8.22
N ARG A 47 0.57 3.60 8.07
CA ARG A 47 1.30 3.32 6.82
C ARG A 47 0.35 3.00 5.66
N VAL A 48 -0.79 2.35 5.90
CA VAL A 48 -1.84 2.14 4.88
C VAL A 48 -2.40 3.48 4.39
N LYS A 49 -2.65 4.42 5.31
CA LYS A 49 -3.09 5.78 4.96
C LYS A 49 -2.03 6.50 4.13
N LEU A 50 -0.75 6.41 4.54
CA LEU A 50 0.37 7.00 3.81
C LEU A 50 0.50 6.41 2.40
N ALA A 51 0.43 5.09 2.24
CA ALA A 51 0.50 4.42 0.93
C ALA A 51 -0.64 4.86 0.00
N SER A 52 -1.83 5.11 0.55
CA SER A 52 -3.00 5.59 -0.20
C SER A 52 -2.79 7.00 -0.73
N GLU A 53 -2.17 7.87 0.06
CA GLU A 53 -1.82 9.23 -0.35
C GLU A 53 -0.69 9.23 -1.39
N LEU A 54 0.37 8.45 -1.19
CA LEU A 54 1.50 8.32 -2.12
C LEU A 54 1.10 7.72 -3.48
N ALA A 55 0.04 6.90 -3.52
CA ALA A 55 -0.46 6.33 -4.77
C ALA A 55 -1.12 7.38 -5.68
N ARG A 56 -1.61 8.49 -5.12
CA ARG A 56 -2.26 9.57 -5.89
C ARG A 56 -1.23 10.34 -6.73
N VAL A 57 -1.69 10.92 -7.83
CA VAL A 57 -0.85 11.81 -8.63
C VAL A 57 -0.65 13.10 -7.82
N GLY A 58 0.56 13.34 -7.35
CA GLY A 58 0.90 14.54 -6.58
C GLY A 58 0.72 15.80 -7.43
N THR A 59 0.11 16.82 -6.84
CA THR A 59 -0.05 18.15 -7.47
C THR A 59 1.12 19.09 -7.16
N GLY A 60 2.10 18.63 -6.38
CA GLY A 60 3.28 19.41 -5.94
C GLY A 60 3.09 20.22 -4.66
N ASN A 61 1.84 20.39 -4.19
CA ASN A 61 1.51 21.29 -3.08
C ASN A 61 1.03 20.53 -1.82
N THR A 62 1.64 19.40 -1.49
CA THR A 62 1.24 18.59 -0.33
C THR A 62 2.46 18.12 0.46
N LEU A 63 2.51 18.49 1.74
CA LEU A 63 3.52 18.04 2.70
C LEU A 63 2.88 16.99 3.63
N TYR A 64 3.48 15.81 3.69
CA TYR A 64 3.09 14.75 4.62
C TYR A 64 4.08 14.75 5.80
N ILE A 65 3.57 14.89 7.04
CA ILE A 65 4.33 14.81 8.29
C ILE A 65 3.80 13.69 9.18
#